data_AF-A0A7R9UIF1-F1
#
_entry.id   AF-A0A7R9UIF1-F1
#
_cell.length_a   1.000
_cell.length_b   1.000
_cell.length_c   1.000
_cell.angle_alpha   90.00
_cell.angle_beta   90.00
_cell.angle_gamma   90.00
#
_symmetry.space_group_name_H-M   'P 1'
#
loop_
_entity.id
_entity.type
_entity.pdbx_description
1 polymer ?
#
loop_
_entity_poly.entity_id
_entity_poly.type
_entity_poly.pdbx_seq_one_letter_code
_entity_poly.pdbx_strand_id
1 'polypeptide(L)'
;DLPAARGKQPFSFVQGTHSVIPCFEEAAGVMSPGESAELTCPAAYGYGDRQVGSIPPNSTLHFQLQLVKVEPPTFWSALMKASEQGMPALQQLMGAFGVGGAPPSAGPGA
;
A
#
# COMPACT_ATOMS: atom_id res chain seq x y z
N ASP A 1 0.33 -24.13 4.87
CA ASP A 1 -0.36 -23.28 5.87
C ASP A 1 0.60 -22.69 6.88
N LEU A 2 0.98 -21.42 6.69
CA LEU A 2 1.59 -20.62 7.75
C LEU A 2 0.47 -20.12 8.66
N PRO A 3 0.62 -20.22 10.00
CA PRO A 3 -0.43 -19.83 10.92
C PRO A 3 -0.69 -18.33 10.77
N ALA A 4 -1.84 -17.98 10.16
CA ALA A 4 -2.32 -16.62 10.10
C ALA A 4 -2.22 -15.98 11.49
N ALA A 5 -1.60 -14.80 11.54
CA ALA A 5 -1.44 -13.97 12.72
C ALA A 5 -2.71 -13.98 13.57
N ARG A 6 -2.74 -14.84 14.59
CA ARG A 6 -3.90 -15.04 15.47
C ARG A 6 -4.13 -13.74 16.25
N GLY A 7 -5.07 -12.92 15.80
CA GLY A 7 -5.64 -11.82 16.57
C GLY A 7 -5.25 -10.40 16.16
N LYS A 8 -4.43 -10.18 15.12
CA LYS A 8 -4.15 -8.84 14.60
C LYS A 8 -4.90 -8.66 13.27
N GLN A 9 -5.83 -7.71 13.22
CA GLN A 9 -6.53 -7.38 11.98
C GLN A 9 -5.55 -6.78 10.97
N PRO A 10 -5.55 -7.24 9.71
CA PRO A 10 -4.72 -6.63 8.67
C PRO A 10 -5.13 -5.16 8.50
N PHE A 11 -4.13 -4.29 8.45
CA PHE A 11 -4.30 -2.87 8.22
C PHE A 11 -3.99 -2.57 6.75
N SER A 12 -4.90 -1.85 6.10
CA SER A 12 -4.76 -1.46 4.68
C SER A 12 -4.56 0.04 4.58
N PHE A 13 -3.57 0.45 3.77
CA PHE A 13 -3.34 1.84 3.43
C PHE A 13 -2.91 1.94 1.96
N VAL A 14 -3.03 3.15 1.41
CA VAL A 14 -2.54 3.45 0.06
C VAL A 14 -1.12 3.99 0.19
N GLN A 15 -0.17 3.34 -0.48
CA GLN A 15 1.21 3.80 -0.51
C GLN A 15 1.34 5.07 -1.36
N GLY A 16 2.10 6.05 -0.87
CA GLY A 16 2.36 7.34 -1.53
C GLY A 16 1.36 8.44 -1.18
N THR A 17 0.41 8.19 -0.26
CA THR A 17 -0.52 9.22 0.23
C THR A 17 -0.10 9.81 1.57
N HIS A 18 1.03 9.36 2.14
CA HIS A 18 1.53 9.79 3.46
C HIS A 18 0.46 9.72 4.56
N SER A 19 -0.46 8.76 4.44
CA SER A 19 -1.55 8.53 5.40
C SER A 19 -1.09 7.73 6.62
N VAL A 20 0.12 7.19 6.57
CA VAL A 20 0.79 6.45 7.64
C VAL A 20 2.14 7.10 7.93
N ILE A 21 2.77 6.70 9.04
CA ILE A 21 4.12 7.18 9.37
C ILE A 21 5.10 6.78 8.25
N PRO A 22 6.06 7.64 7.91
CA PRO A 22 6.96 7.40 6.77
C PRO A 22 7.78 6.11 6.93
N CYS A 23 8.12 5.72 8.16
CA CYS A 23 8.77 4.44 8.43
C CYS A 23 7.95 3.23 7.91
N PHE A 24 6.61 3.29 7.94
CA PHE A 24 5.76 2.22 7.42
C PHE A 24 5.67 2.25 5.90
N GLU A 25 5.64 3.42 5.27
CA GLU A 25 5.65 3.53 3.80
C GLU A 25 6.97 3.00 3.21
N GLU A 26 8.11 3.38 3.81
CA GLU A 26 9.42 2.90 3.37
C GLU A 26 9.54 1.38 3.52
N ALA A 27 9.10 0.85 4.66
CA ALA A 27 9.08 -0.59 4.90
C ALA A 27 8.20 -1.35 3.90
N ALA A 28 6.97 -0.91 3.70
CA ALA A 28 6.04 -1.57 2.77
C ALA A 28 6.54 -1.53 1.32
N GLY A 29 7.33 -0.50 0.95
CA GLY A 29 7.94 -0.40 -0.38
C GLY A 29 9.09 -1.37 -0.63
N VAL A 30 9.72 -1.91 0.41
CA VAL A 30 10.85 -2.85 0.27
C VAL A 30 10.49 -4.30 0.59
N MET A 31 9.35 -4.55 1.25
CA MET A 31 8.90 -5.88 1.65
C MET A 31 8.18 -6.62 0.52
N SER A 32 8.32 -7.95 0.50
CA SER A 32 7.54 -8.83 -0.37
C SER A 32 6.25 -9.32 0.29
N PRO A 33 5.16 -9.60 -0.46
CA PRO A 33 3.93 -10.14 0.11
C PRO A 33 4.19 -11.52 0.75
N GLY A 34 3.78 -11.66 2.02
CA GLY A 34 4.03 -12.81 2.88
C GLY A 34 5.22 -12.65 3.83
N GLU A 35 6.07 -11.64 3.62
CA GLU A 35 7.27 -11.38 4.43
C GLU A 35 6.93 -10.69 5.75
N SER A 36 7.76 -10.93 6.77
CA SER A 36 7.69 -10.24 8.05
C SER A 36 8.98 -9.46 8.30
N ALA A 37 8.86 -8.19 8.69
CA ALA A 37 9.98 -7.30 8.96
C ALA A 37 9.85 -6.65 10.33
N GLU A 38 11.00 -6.40 10.96
CA GLU A 38 11.12 -5.62 12.18
C GLU A 38 11.58 -4.21 11.81
N LEU A 39 10.77 -3.23 12.21
CA LEU A 39 11.00 -1.83 11.92
C LEU A 39 11.42 -1.11 13.19
N THR A 40 12.53 -0.39 13.09
CA THR A 40 12.94 0.58 14.10
C THR A 40 12.73 1.97 13.51
N CYS A 41 11.74 2.68 14.02
CA CYS A 41 11.31 3.97 13.54
C CYS A 41 11.76 5.05 14.53
N PRO A 42 12.81 5.83 14.21
CA PRO A 42 13.14 7.03 14.99
C PRO A 42 11.96 7.99 15.01
N ALA A 43 11.90 8.86 16.02
CA ALA A 43 10.79 9.82 16.15
C ALA A 43 10.53 10.63 14.88
N ALA A 44 11.58 11.08 14.19
CA ALA A 44 11.48 11.83 12.93
C ALA A 44 10.74 11.07 11.80
N TYR A 45 10.80 9.74 11.82
CA TYR A 45 10.11 8.87 10.86
C TYR A 45 8.85 8.19 11.44
N GLY A 46 8.49 8.54 12.68
CA GLY A 46 7.32 8.06 13.41
C GLY A 46 6.32 9.18 13.64
N TYR A 47 6.07 9.52 14.90
CA TYR A 47 5.13 10.56 15.30
C TYR A 47 5.77 11.91 15.63
N GLY A 48 7.10 12.02 15.58
CA GLY A 48 7.84 13.23 15.90
C GLY A 48 7.57 13.72 17.32
N ASP A 49 7.34 15.03 17.46
CA ASP A 49 7.01 15.68 18.73
C ASP A 49 5.53 15.51 19.15
N ARG A 50 4.75 14.72 18.41
CA ARG A 50 3.33 14.50 18.73
C ARG A 50 3.17 13.37 19.75
N GLN A 51 2.43 13.63 20.81
CA GLN A 51 1.93 12.59 21.70
C GLN A 51 0.74 11.88 21.05
N VAL A 52 0.78 10.55 20.99
CA VAL A 52 -0.28 9.73 20.38
C VAL A 52 -0.68 8.62 21.35
N GLY A 53 -1.86 8.76 21.96
CA GLY A 53 -2.32 7.82 22.99
C GLY A 53 -1.32 7.72 24.14
N SER A 54 -0.74 6.53 24.35
CA SER A 54 0.29 6.28 25.36
C SER A 54 1.73 6.49 24.86
N ILE A 55 1.92 6.88 23.60
CA ILE A 55 3.25 7.08 23.00
C ILE A 55 3.73 8.51 23.31
N PRO A 56 4.85 8.66 24.04
CA PRO A 56 5.43 9.97 24.32
C PRO A 56 5.96 10.64 23.04
N PRO A 57 6.01 11.98 23.03
CA PRO A 57 6.71 12.71 21.96
C PRO A 57 8.18 12.30 21.91
N ASN A 58 8.78 12.36 20.72
CA ASN A 58 10.18 12.05 20.45
C ASN A 58 10.60 10.61 20.80
N SER A 59 9.65 9.67 20.83
CA SER A 59 9.93 8.26 21.08
C SER A 59 10.40 7.52 19.83
N THR A 60 11.38 6.62 20.00
CA THR A 60 11.72 5.62 18.98
C THR A 60 10.78 4.42 19.13
N LEU A 61 10.21 3.97 18.02
CA LEU A 61 9.21 2.92 18.00
C LEU A 61 9.78 1.67 17.34
N HIS A 62 9.52 0.52 17.95
CA HIS A 62 9.88 -0.78 17.39
C HIS A 62 8.59 -1.53 17.05
N PHE A 63 8.43 -1.88 15.77
CA PHE A 63 7.26 -2.57 15.26
C PHE A 63 7.66 -3.86 14.55
N GLN A 64 6.78 -4.84 14.60
CA GLN A 64 6.89 -6.04 13.76
C GLN A 64 5.68 -6.04 12.83
N LEU A 65 5.94 -5.99 11.52
CA LEU A 65 4.92 -5.97 10.49
C LEU A 65 5.02 -7.23 9.63
N GLN A 66 3.88 -7.67 9.12
CA GLN A 66 3.79 -8.71 8.10
C GLN A 66 3.03 -8.14 6.90
N LEU A 67 3.63 -8.20 5.72
CA LEU A 67 2.95 -7.78 4.50
C LEU A 67 2.00 -8.91 4.08
N VAL A 68 0.69 -8.67 4.14
CA VAL A 68 -0.30 -9.72 3.80
C VAL A 68 -0.56 -9.76 2.29
N LYS A 69 -0.79 -8.60 1.68
CA LYS A 69 -1.17 -8.47 0.28
C LYS A 69 -0.88 -7.04 -0.20
N VAL A 70 -0.48 -6.92 -1.46
CA VAL A 70 -0.40 -5.64 -2.18
C VAL A 70 -1.48 -5.64 -3.26
N GLU A 71 -2.33 -4.63 -3.28
CA GLU A 71 -3.36 -4.48 -4.30
C GLU A 71 -2.91 -3.45 -5.34
N PRO A 72 -2.85 -3.82 -6.63
CA PRO A 72 -2.51 -2.87 -7.68
C PRO A 72 -3.58 -1.77 -7.78
N PRO A 73 -3.19 -0.56 -8.23
CA PRO A 73 -4.13 0.54 -8.40
C PRO A 73 -5.33 0.11 -9.24
N THR A 74 -6.51 0.54 -8.79
CA THR A 74 -7.84 0.12 -9.28
C THR A 74 -8.00 0.24 -10.80
N PHE A 75 -7.32 1.18 -11.45
CA PHE A 75 -7.37 1.36 -12.90
C PHE A 75 -6.71 0.20 -13.67
N TRP A 76 -5.48 -0.16 -13.30
CA TRP A 76 -4.74 -1.23 -13.96
C TRP A 76 -5.27 -2.61 -13.57
N SER A 77 -5.73 -2.78 -12.32
CA SER A 77 -6.35 -4.03 -11.89
C SER A 77 -7.67 -4.32 -12.63
N ALA A 78 -8.48 -3.27 -12.87
CA ALA A 78 -9.67 -3.38 -13.70
C ALA A 78 -9.32 -3.73 -15.15
N LEU A 79 -8.28 -3.13 -15.72
CA LEU A 79 -7.86 -3.36 -17.11
C LEU A 79 -7.27 -4.77 -17.33
N MET A 80 -6.42 -5.24 -16.41
CA MET A 80 -5.83 -6.59 -16.46
C MET A 80 -6.92 -7.66 -16.33
N LYS A 81 -7.82 -7.51 -15.36
CA LYS A 81 -8.96 -8.42 -15.18
C LYS A 81 -9.92 -8.42 -16.38
N ALA A 82 -10.12 -7.26 -17.02
CA ALA A 82 -10.91 -7.14 -18.25
C ALA A 82 -10.25 -7.81 -19.46
N SER A 83 -8.90 -7.87 -19.50
CA SER A 83 -8.15 -8.53 -20.58
C SER A 83 -8.16 -10.06 -20.45
N GLU A 84 -8.08 -10.60 -19.23
CA GLU A 84 -8.18 -12.04 -18.96
C GLU A 84 -9.60 -12.59 -19.23
N GLN A 85 -10.61 -11.72 -19.11
CA GLN A 85 -12.02 -12.07 -19.33
C GLN A 85 -12.53 -11.87 -20.76
N GLY A 86 -11.66 -11.52 -21.72
CA GLY A 86 -12.02 -11.58 -23.14
C GLY A 86 -13.20 -10.70 -23.56
N MET A 87 -13.19 -9.41 -23.14
CA MET A 87 -14.13 -8.33 -23.57
C MET A 87 -15.56 -8.46 -23.00
N PRO A 88 -16.23 -7.38 -22.48
CA PRO A 88 -16.49 -6.10 -23.14
C PRO A 88 -16.31 -4.84 -22.25
N ALA A 89 -15.56 -4.92 -21.14
CA ALA A 89 -15.38 -3.78 -20.22
C ALA A 89 -14.57 -2.61 -20.82
N LEU A 90 -13.76 -2.88 -21.85
CA LEU A 90 -13.05 -1.86 -22.64
C LEU A 90 -14.02 -0.85 -23.29
N GLN A 91 -15.22 -1.30 -23.68
CA GLN A 91 -16.24 -0.43 -24.28
C GLN A 91 -16.89 0.51 -23.23
N GLN A 92 -16.97 0.08 -21.97
CA GLN A 92 -17.52 0.88 -20.87
C GLN A 92 -16.49 1.85 -20.30
N LEU A 93 -15.21 1.49 -20.26
CA LEU A 93 -14.13 2.41 -19.84
C LEU A 93 -13.87 3.52 -20.88
N MET A 94 -14.09 3.25 -22.17
CA MET A 94 -14.08 4.31 -23.20
C MET A 94 -15.30 5.25 -23.14
N GLY A 95 -16.36 4.91 -22.40
CA GLY A 95 -17.54 5.75 -22.22
C GLY A 95 -17.54 6.60 -20.95
N ALA A 96 -16.79 6.21 -19.91
CA ALA A 96 -16.79 6.88 -18.61
C ALA A 96 -15.79 8.05 -18.51
N PHE A 97 -14.88 8.17 -19.48
CA PHE A 97 -13.97 9.31 -19.60
C PHE A 97 -14.20 9.97 -20.95
N GLY A 98 -14.96 11.07 -20.95
CA GLY A 98 -15.02 11.97 -22.09
C GLY A 98 -13.60 12.39 -22.47
N VAL A 99 -13.22 12.04 -23.70
CA VAL A 99 -12.17 12.66 -24.52
C VAL A 99 -11.00 13.35 -23.78
N GLY A 100 -9.83 12.71 -23.75
CA GLY A 100 -8.56 13.45 -23.76
C GLY A 100 -7.54 13.20 -22.65
N GLY A 101 -7.70 12.19 -21.79
CA GLY A 101 -6.66 11.80 -20.84
C GLY A 101 -5.91 10.58 -21.35
N ALA A 102 -4.72 10.75 -21.94
CA ALA A 102 -3.79 9.65 -22.11
C ALA A 102 -3.57 8.93 -20.75
N PRO A 103 -3.47 7.59 -20.70
CA PRO A 103 -3.11 6.90 -19.47
C PRO A 103 -1.76 7.45 -18.99
N PRO A 104 -1.55 7.67 -17.68
CA PRO A 104 -0.22 8.05 -17.20
C PRO A 104 0.76 6.97 -17.62
N SER A 105 1.70 7.38 -18.48
CA SER A 105 2.79 6.58 -18.99
C SER A 105 3.74 6.23 -17.84
N ALA A 106 3.39 5.20 -17.08
CA ALA A 106 4.32 4.50 -16.22
C ALA A 106 4.25 3.02 -16.64
N GLY A 107 5.09 2.68 -17.62
CA GLY A 107 5.36 1.30 -17.96
C GLY A 107 6.00 0.54 -16.78
N PRO A 108 6.14 -0.78 -16.89
CA PRO A 108 6.74 -1.58 -15.84
C PRO A 108 8.24 -1.25 -15.76
N GLY A 109 8.65 -0.62 -14.66
CA GLY A 109 10.04 -0.62 -14.23
C GLY A 109 10.41 -2.02 -13.76
N ALA A 110 11.56 -2.49 -14.26
CA ALA A 110 12.21 -3.75 -13.95
C ALA A 110 12.52 -3.95 -12.46
#